data_AF-A0A661MVC5-F1
#
_entry.id   AF-A0A661MVC5-F1
#
_cell.length_a   1.000
_cell.length_b   1.000
_cell.length_c   1.000
_cell.angle_alpha   90.00
_cell.angle_beta   90.00
_cell.angle_gamma   90.00
#
_symmetry.space_group_name_H-M   'P 1'
#
loop_
_entity.id
_entity.type
_entity.pdbx_description
1 polymer ?
#
loop_
_entity_poly.entity_id
_entity_poly.type
_entity_poly.pdbx_seq_one_letter_code
_entity_poly.pdbx_strand_id
1 'polypeptide(L)'
;GKKQFKPGLNSEPPRSKTVPDSVMLRFAKRDVPVIHISRVKLLAERYGLPYEPRVAVPIGQGSVFVGSEYNRWLAFGGLVAIMAVMFAFLRWDIGMRVLRGMRPRDTDASPEHMV
;
A
#
# COMPACT_ATOMS: atom_id res chain seq x y z
N GLY A 1 18.90 -0.28 20.19
CA GLY A 1 17.58 -0.92 20.28
C GLY A 1 17.45 -1.70 21.58
N LYS A 2 17.34 -3.02 21.51
CA LYS A 2 17.00 -3.91 22.66
C LYS A 2 18.02 -3.94 23.81
N LYS A 3 19.30 -3.62 23.57
CA LYS A 3 20.36 -3.63 24.61
C LYS A 3 20.49 -2.32 25.41
N GLN A 4 19.76 -1.27 25.05
CA GLN A 4 19.90 0.05 25.67
C GLN A 4 18.89 0.30 26.82
N PHE A 5 17.87 -0.54 26.96
CA PHE A 5 16.90 -0.48 28.05
C PHE A 5 17.22 -1.56 29.11
N LYS A 6 17.10 -1.22 30.39
CA LYS A 6 17.31 -2.19 31.47
C LYS A 6 16.07 -3.09 31.60
N PRO A 7 16.20 -4.40 31.87
CA PRO A 7 15.08 -5.23 32.27
C PRO A 7 14.36 -4.64 33.48
N GLY A 8 13.03 -4.56 33.43
CA GLY A 8 12.20 -3.92 34.45
C GLY A 8 11.62 -2.57 34.03
N LEU A 9 11.27 -1.75 35.02
CA LEU A 9 10.63 -0.44 34.82
C LEU A 9 11.67 0.59 34.35
N ASN A 10 11.43 1.18 33.18
CA ASN A 10 12.20 2.32 32.68
C ASN A 10 11.27 3.54 32.61
N SER A 11 11.46 4.49 33.51
CA SER A 11 10.71 5.75 33.53
C SER A 11 11.41 6.85 32.73
N GLU A 12 12.73 6.73 32.54
CA GLU A 12 13.53 7.70 31.80
C GLU A 12 13.96 7.13 30.44
N PRO A 13 14.06 7.98 29.40
CA PRO A 13 14.63 7.57 28.13
C PRO A 13 16.11 7.17 28.31
N PRO A 14 16.59 6.16 27.57
CA PRO A 14 17.98 5.72 27.66
C PRO A 14 18.92 6.86 27.25
N ARG A 15 19.92 7.15 28.11
CA ARG A 15 20.89 8.25 27.93
C ARG A 15 21.83 8.10 26.73
N SER A 16 21.69 7.03 25.94
CA SER A 16 22.53 6.79 24.77
C SER A 16 22.03 7.60 23.57
N LYS A 17 22.92 8.40 22.97
CA LYS A 17 22.61 9.26 21.80
C LYS A 17 22.23 8.47 20.52
N THR A 18 22.45 7.16 20.51
CA THR A 18 22.28 6.29 19.33
C THR A 18 21.20 5.25 19.56
N VAL A 19 20.04 5.67 20.05
CA VAL A 19 18.88 4.79 20.20
C VAL A 19 18.03 4.90 18.94
N PRO A 20 17.87 3.81 18.16
CA PRO A 20 16.98 3.80 17.01
C PRO A 20 15.56 4.19 17.43
N ASP A 21 14.85 4.90 16.54
CA ASP A 21 13.45 5.24 16.79
C ASP A 21 12.64 3.97 17.04
N SER A 22 11.91 3.95 18.17
CA SER A 22 11.20 2.78 18.65
C SER A 22 10.03 3.21 19.52
N VAL A 23 9.01 2.36 19.62
CA VAL A 23 7.84 2.60 20.48
C VAL A 23 8.27 2.90 21.92
N MET A 24 9.22 2.13 22.46
CA MET A 24 9.75 2.36 23.81
C MET A 24 10.39 3.75 23.98
N LEU A 25 11.14 4.23 22.99
CA LEU A 25 11.75 5.57 23.02
C LEU A 25 10.69 6.68 22.95
N ARG A 26 9.64 6.50 22.13
CA ARG A 26 8.56 7.46 21.98
C ARG A 26 7.71 7.59 23.24
N PHE A 27 7.45 6.46 23.92
CA PHE A 27 6.74 6.45 25.20
C PHE A 27 7.59 7.05 26.32
N ALA A 28 8.89 6.71 26.40
CA ALA A 28 9.80 7.30 27.37
C ALA A 28 10.00 8.82 27.17
N LYS A 29 9.92 9.33 25.93
CA LYS A 29 9.94 10.78 25.63
C LYS A 29 8.67 11.52 26.04
N ARG A 30 7.57 10.81 26.28
CA ARG A 30 6.27 11.37 26.69
C ARG A 30 6.02 11.17 28.19
N ASP A 31 7.07 10.90 28.95
CA ASP A 31 7.01 10.59 30.39
C ASP A 31 6.08 9.39 30.72
N VAL A 32 5.89 8.48 29.75
CA VAL A 32 5.11 7.25 29.96
C VAL A 32 6.08 6.13 30.34
N PRO A 33 5.94 5.52 31.54
CA PRO A 33 6.83 4.46 31.98
C PRO A 33 6.69 3.20 31.13
N VAL A 34 7.82 2.59 30.76
CA VAL A 34 7.88 1.39 29.91
C VAL A 34 8.49 0.23 30.68
N ILE A 35 7.77 -0.89 30.77
CA ILE A 35 8.27 -2.13 31.36
C ILE A 35 8.96 -2.96 30.27
N HIS A 36 10.27 -3.15 30.39
CA HIS A 36 11.04 -4.01 29.52
C HIS A 36 11.15 -5.42 30.10
N ILE A 37 10.41 -6.37 29.53
CA ILE A 37 10.47 -7.78 29.95
C ILE A 37 11.49 -8.50 29.09
N SER A 38 12.61 -8.90 29.70
CA SER A 38 13.61 -9.76 29.06
C SER A 38 13.29 -11.24 29.31
N ARG A 39 13.64 -12.12 28.37
CA ARG A 39 13.50 -13.59 28.53
C ARG A 39 12.06 -14.03 28.83
N VAL A 40 11.07 -13.46 28.16
CA VAL A 40 9.64 -13.77 28.35
C VAL A 40 9.33 -15.27 28.28
N LYS A 41 10.04 -16.05 27.46
CA LYS A 41 9.87 -17.51 27.36
C LYS A 41 10.20 -18.23 28.67
N LEU A 42 11.35 -17.92 29.27
CA LEU A 42 11.77 -18.51 30.56
C LEU A 42 10.86 -18.07 31.71
N LEU A 43 10.35 -16.83 31.65
CA LEU A 43 9.39 -16.33 32.63
C LEU A 43 8.06 -17.08 32.50
N ALA A 44 7.57 -17.26 31.27
CA ALA A 44 6.35 -18.00 31.00
C ALA A 44 6.46 -19.46 31.46
N GLU A 45 7.56 -20.14 31.17
CA GLU A 45 7.81 -21.51 31.61
C GLU A 45 7.85 -21.63 33.15
N ARG A 46 8.57 -20.73 33.83
CA ARG A 46 8.66 -20.71 35.30
C ARG A 46 7.29 -20.55 35.98
N TYR A 47 6.42 -19.74 35.40
CA TYR A 47 5.11 -19.42 35.96
C TYR A 47 3.95 -20.19 35.30
N GLY A 48 4.25 -21.20 34.46
CA GLY A 48 3.24 -22.01 33.78
C GLY A 48 2.34 -21.23 32.82
N LEU A 49 2.79 -20.07 32.32
CA LEU A 49 2.03 -19.24 31.40
C LEU A 49 2.07 -19.82 29.97
N PRO A 50 0.96 -19.78 29.23
CA PRO A 50 0.95 -20.19 27.83
C PRO A 50 1.77 -19.23 26.97
N TYR A 51 2.87 -19.70 26.40
CA TYR A 51 3.78 -18.89 25.55
C TYR A 51 3.51 -19.06 24.05
N GLU A 52 3.04 -20.23 23.62
CA GLU A 52 2.83 -20.52 22.20
C GLU A 52 1.39 -20.17 21.80
N PRO A 53 1.18 -19.57 20.61
CA PRO A 53 -0.14 -19.50 20.02
C PRO A 53 -0.70 -20.93 19.95
N ARG A 54 -1.80 -21.17 20.66
CA ARG A 54 -2.42 -22.50 20.77
C ARG A 54 -2.85 -23.07 19.40
N VAL A 55 -2.88 -22.20 18.37
CA VAL A 55 -3.19 -22.55 16.99
C VAL A 55 -2.11 -21.96 16.10
N ALA A 56 -1.40 -22.82 15.38
CA ALA A 56 -0.57 -22.38 14.26
C ALA A 56 -1.50 -21.85 13.16
N VAL A 57 -1.53 -20.53 12.98
CA VAL A 57 -2.26 -19.94 11.87
C VAL A 57 -1.55 -20.30 10.56
N PRO A 58 -2.29 -20.69 9.50
CA PRO A 58 -1.71 -20.89 8.19
C PRO A 58 -0.94 -19.66 7.73
N ILE A 59 0.14 -19.86 6.99
CA ILE A 59 0.87 -18.78 6.32
C ILE A 59 -0.11 -17.89 5.54
N GLY A 60 -0.08 -16.58 5.79
CA GLY A 60 -1.00 -15.61 5.17
C GLY A 60 -2.31 -15.32 5.91
N GLN A 61 -2.60 -16.00 7.03
CA GLN A 61 -3.79 -15.74 7.88
C GLN A 61 -3.46 -15.09 9.23
N GLY A 62 -2.23 -14.65 9.43
CA GLY A 62 -1.88 -13.83 10.59
C GLY A 62 -2.54 -12.46 10.47
N SER A 63 -3.19 -11.98 11.52
CA SER A 63 -3.88 -10.67 11.63
C SER A 63 -2.99 -9.43 11.38
N VAL A 64 -1.75 -9.64 10.93
CA VAL A 64 -0.72 -8.63 10.66
C VAL A 64 -0.56 -8.37 9.15
N PHE A 65 -1.03 -9.29 8.29
CA PHE A 65 -0.98 -9.13 6.84
C PHE A 65 -2.39 -8.85 6.30
N VAL A 66 -2.70 -7.57 6.12
CA VAL A 66 -3.86 -7.17 5.31
C VAL A 66 -3.49 -7.44 3.85
N GLY A 67 -3.86 -8.61 3.35
CA GLY A 67 -3.83 -8.88 1.91
C GLY A 67 -4.81 -7.95 1.23
N SER A 68 -4.31 -6.98 0.47
CA SER A 68 -5.15 -6.17 -0.42
C SER A 68 -5.64 -7.08 -1.54
N GLU A 69 -6.72 -7.85 -1.29
CA GLU A 69 -7.35 -8.62 -2.35
C GLU A 69 -7.95 -7.67 -3.38
N TYR A 70 -7.55 -7.87 -4.65
CA TYR A 70 -8.09 -7.09 -5.75
C TYR A 70 -9.57 -7.44 -5.93
N ASN A 71 -10.44 -6.44 -5.83
CA ASN A 71 -11.87 -6.66 -6.01
C ASN A 71 -12.16 -7.03 -7.48
N ARG A 72 -12.33 -8.33 -7.73
CA ARG A 72 -12.58 -8.90 -9.06
C ARG A 72 -13.83 -8.29 -9.73
N TRP A 73 -14.82 -7.87 -8.94
CA TRP A 73 -16.01 -7.19 -9.46
C TRP A 73 -15.68 -5.80 -10.00
N LEU A 74 -14.78 -5.08 -9.33
CA LEU A 74 -14.33 -3.77 -9.78
C LEU A 74 -13.51 -3.89 -11.07
N ALA A 75 -12.66 -4.92 -11.16
CA ALA A 75 -11.89 -5.27 -12.35
C ALA A 75 -12.82 -5.56 -13.54
N PHE A 76 -13.82 -6.41 -13.31
CA PHE A 76 -14.80 -6.80 -14.32
C PHE A 76 -15.65 -5.60 -14.76
N GLY A 77 -16.08 -4.75 -13.82
CA GLY A 77 -16.79 -3.52 -14.13
C GLY A 77 -15.96 -2.58 -15.00
N GLY A 78 -14.67 -2.42 -14.71
CA GLY A 78 -13.73 -1.66 -15.53
C GLY A 78 -13.58 -2.22 -16.95
N LEU A 79 -13.45 -3.55 -17.07
CA LEU A 79 -13.38 -4.22 -18.36
C LEU A 79 -14.63 -3.99 -19.21
N VAL A 80 -15.81 -4.17 -18.63
CA VAL A 80 -17.10 -3.95 -19.31
C VAL A 80 -17.26 -2.49 -19.72
N ALA A 81 -16.87 -1.55 -18.86
CA ALA A 81 -16.92 -0.12 -19.18
C ALA A 81 -16.04 0.22 -20.39
N ILE A 82 -14.79 -0.24 -20.43
CA ILE A 82 -13.89 -0.01 -21.58
C ILE A 82 -14.49 -0.62 -22.85
N MET A 83 -15.00 -1.85 -22.76
CA MET A 83 -15.62 -2.53 -23.90
C MET A 83 -16.87 -1.79 -24.41
N ALA A 84 -17.70 -1.28 -23.51
CA ALA A 84 -18.89 -0.51 -23.86
C ALA A 84 -18.54 0.81 -24.54
N VAL A 85 -17.51 1.52 -24.06
CA VAL A 85 -17.02 2.76 -24.69
C VAL A 85 -16.48 2.46 -26.09
N MET A 86 -15.66 1.43 -26.24
CA MET A 86 -15.12 1.03 -27.53
C MET A 86 -16.24 0.62 -28.52
N PHE A 87 -17.22 -0.13 -28.03
CA PHE A 87 -18.38 -0.54 -28.82
C PHE A 87 -19.25 0.65 -29.23
N ALA A 88 -19.50 1.60 -28.32
CA ALA A 88 -20.21 2.84 -28.62
C ALA A 88 -19.50 3.65 -29.70
N PHE A 89 -18.17 3.80 -29.60
CA PHE A 89 -17.36 4.48 -30.62
C PHE A 89 -17.47 3.83 -32.00
N LEU A 90 -17.45 2.49 -32.05
CA LEU A 90 -17.55 1.73 -33.30
C LEU A 90 -18.97 1.77 -33.88
N ARG A 91 -19.99 1.75 -33.02
CA ARG A 91 -21.41 1.73 -33.41
C ARG A 91 -21.93 3.09 -33.89
N TRP A 92 -21.38 4.21 -33.38
CA TRP A 92 -21.90 5.56 -33.65
C TRP A 92 -21.19 6.36 -34.75
N ASP A 93 -20.22 5.78 -35.48
CA ASP A 93 -19.49 6.47 -36.57
C ASP A 93 -18.72 7.74 -36.15
N ILE A 94 -18.54 7.97 -34.84
CA ILE A 94 -17.76 9.09 -34.29
C ILE A 94 -16.29 8.94 -34.70
N GLY A 95 -15.79 7.70 -34.81
CA GLY A 95 -14.45 7.41 -35.31
C GLY A 95 -14.22 7.93 -36.73
N MET A 96 -15.19 7.78 -37.64
CA MET A 96 -15.07 8.30 -39.01
C MET A 96 -15.12 9.83 -39.06
N ARG A 97 -15.89 10.46 -38.17
CA ARG A 97 -16.05 11.93 -38.11
C ARG A 97 -14.81 12.61 -37.50
N VAL A 98 -14.19 12.00 -36.49
CA VAL A 98 -12.92 12.44 -35.91
C VAL A 98 -11.75 12.22 -36.89
N LEU A 99 -11.71 11.09 -37.60
CA LEU A 99 -10.66 10.81 -38.59
C LEU A 99 -10.78 11.70 -39.86
N ARG A 100 -12.01 12.04 -40.30
CA ARG A 100 -12.22 12.98 -41.43
C ARG A 100 -11.87 14.43 -41.09
N GLY A 101 -11.91 14.83 -39.83
CA GLY A 101 -11.45 16.16 -39.39
C GLY A 101 -9.94 16.38 -39.55
N MET A 102 -9.19 15.30 -39.83
CA MET A 102 -7.74 15.28 -39.91
C MET A 102 -7.23 15.01 -41.34
N ARG A 103 -7.99 15.38 -42.39
CA ARG A 103 -7.45 15.42 -43.76
C ARG A 103 -6.68 16.73 -43.96
N PRO A 104 -5.38 16.67 -44.35
CA PRO A 104 -4.65 17.87 -44.77
C PRO A 104 -5.33 18.49 -45.99
N ARG A 105 -5.40 19.81 -46.01
CA ARG A 105 -5.93 20.59 -47.15
C ARG A 105 -4.89 20.50 -48.28
N ASP A 106 -5.16 19.66 -49.28
CA ASP A 106 -4.39 19.62 -50.50
C ASP A 106 -4.33 21.04 -51.10
N THR A 107 -3.15 21.62 -51.05
CA THR A 107 -2.80 22.89 -51.65
C THR A 107 -2.00 22.54 -52.89
N ASP A 108 -2.69 22.22 -53.98
CA ASP A 108 -2.20 22.49 -55.34
C ASP A 108 -3.25 22.12 -56.39
N ALA A 109 -3.83 23.14 -57.03
CA ALA A 109 -4.33 23.08 -58.40
C ALA A 109 -4.62 24.50 -58.92
N SER A 110 -3.67 24.97 -59.74
CA SER A 110 -3.62 26.19 -60.57
C SER A 110 -4.81 26.32 -61.55
N PRO A 111 -5.01 27.46 -62.26
CA PRO A 111 -4.19 27.72 -63.44
C PRO A 111 -3.77 29.18 -63.63
N GLU A 112 -2.63 29.31 -64.30
CA GLU A 112 -2.22 30.50 -65.04
C GLU A 112 -3.30 30.97 -66.03
N HIS A 113 -3.16 32.26 -66.36
CA HIS A 113 -3.62 32.91 -67.58
C HIS A 113 -5.07 33.44 -67.59
N MET A 114 -5.18 34.76 -67.43
CA MET A 114 -5.97 35.57 -68.36
C MET A 114 -5.46 37.02 -68.41
N VAL A 115 -4.95 37.34 -69.62
CA VAL A 115 -4.75 38.64 -70.30
C VAL A 115 -3.67 39.60 -69.79
#